data_AF-A0A1Y5E372-F1
#
_entry.id   AF-A0A1Y5E372-F1
#
_cell.length_a   1.000
_cell.length_b   1.000
_cell.length_c   1.000
_cell.angle_alpha   90.00
_cell.angle_beta   90.00
_cell.angle_gamma   90.00
#
_symmetry.space_group_name_H-M   'P 1'
#
loop_
_entity.id
_entity.type
_entity.pdbx_description
1 polymer ?
#
loop_
_entity_poly.entity_id
_entity_poly.type
_entity_poly.pdbx_seq_one_letter_code
_entity_poly.pdbx_strand_id
1 'polypeptide(L)' 'MERGKRKAREYIEDEWISQYDMFKPEKDGWDYILKVTYGSPKELEETVYDIMSEAQSTADMKNCFVEINVTHKESGQHL' A
#
# COMPACT_ATOMS: atom_id res chain seq x y z
N MET A 1 5.60 -7.96 -22.22
CA MET A 1 5.99 -8.16 -20.81
C MET A 1 5.01 -7.52 -19.80
N GLU A 2 3.72 -7.31 -20.15
CA GLU A 2 2.77 -6.56 -19.30
C GLU A 2 1.86 -7.42 -18.40
N ARG A 3 1.75 -8.73 -18.64
CA ARG A 3 0.83 -9.59 -17.87
C ARG A 3 1.26 -9.85 -16.42
N GLY A 4 2.55 -9.77 -16.11
CA GLY A 4 3.07 -10.02 -14.75
C GLY A 4 2.84 -8.84 -13.80
N LYS A 5 3.19 -7.63 -14.25
CA LYS A 5 3.07 -6.39 -13.47
C LYS A 5 1.62 -6.06 -13.09
N ARG A 6 0.68 -6.25 -14.03
CA ARG A 6 -0.74 -6.01 -13.76
C ARG A 6 -1.28 -6.93 -12.68
N LYS A 7 -0.84 -8.20 -12.68
CA LYS A 7 -1.23 -9.17 -11.65
C LYS A 7 -0.68 -8.82 -10.27
N ALA A 8 0.59 -8.44 -10.17
CA ALA A 8 1.19 -8.09 -8.88
C ALA A 8 0.42 -6.94 -8.20
N ARG A 9 0.07 -5.90 -8.98
CA ARG A 9 -0.73 -4.78 -8.48
C ARG A 9 -2.16 -5.19 -8.09
N GLU A 10 -2.85 -5.95 -8.95
CA GLU A 10 -4.20 -6.47 -8.65
C GLU A 10 -4.20 -7.28 -7.33
N TYR A 11 -3.18 -8.11 -7.07
CA TYR A 11 -3.06 -8.84 -5.80
C TYR A 11 -2.87 -7.92 -4.59
N ILE A 12 -2.01 -6.90 -4.70
CA ILE A 12 -1.79 -5.93 -3.62
C ILE A 12 -3.07 -5.14 -3.34
N GLU A 13 -3.76 -4.69 -4.39
CA GLU A 13 -5.04 -3.98 -4.28
C GLU A 13 -6.10 -4.85 -3.58
N ASP A 14 -6.25 -6.12 -3.96
CA ASP A 14 -7.21 -7.04 -3.36
C ASP A 14 -6.95 -7.28 -1.86
N GLU A 15 -5.69 -7.47 -1.47
CA GLU A 15 -5.28 -7.64 -0.07
C GLU A 15 -5.57 -6.37 0.74
N TRP A 16 -5.13 -5.21 0.25
CA TRP A 16 -5.28 -3.94 0.96
C TRP A 16 -6.73 -3.48 1.13
N ILE A 17 -7.60 -3.75 0.15
CA ILE A 17 -9.05 -3.49 0.28
C ILE A 17 -9.64 -4.24 1.47
N SER A 18 -9.23 -5.50 1.65
CA SER A 18 -9.77 -6.35 2.71
C SER A 18 -9.29 -5.95 4.10
N GLN A 19 -8.03 -5.50 4.23
CA GLN A 19 -7.38 -5.27 5.52
C GLN A 19 -7.47 -3.81 6.00
N TYR A 20 -7.46 -2.84 5.07
CA TYR A 20 -7.24 -1.43 5.41
C TYR A 20 -8.32 -0.47 4.90
N ASP A 21 -9.50 -1.00 4.51
CA ASP A 21 -10.59 -0.20 3.90
C ASP A 21 -10.06 0.72 2.79
N MET A 22 -9.15 0.17 1.98
CA MET A 22 -8.45 0.92 0.93
C MET A 22 -9.45 1.44 -0.08
N PHE A 23 -9.34 2.72 -0.42
CA PHE A 23 -10.05 3.28 -1.56
C PHE A 23 -9.11 4.01 -2.50
N LYS A 24 -9.48 3.97 -3.78
CA LYS A 24 -8.75 4.64 -4.85
C LYS A 24 -9.45 5.97 -5.18
N PRO A 25 -8.84 7.13 -4.89
CA PRO A 25 -9.47 8.42 -5.16
C PRO A 25 -9.68 8.65 -6.66
N GLU A 26 -8.78 8.14 -7.50
CA GLU A 26 -8.87 8.23 -8.96
C GLU A 26 -8.84 6.83 -9.59
N LYS A 27 -9.82 6.52 -10.44
CA LYS A 27 -9.97 5.19 -11.06
C LYS A 27 -8.69 4.73 -11.78
N ASP A 28 -8.06 5.64 -12.53
CA ASP A 28 -6.85 5.37 -13.32
C ASP A 28 -5.56 5.89 -12.65
N GLY A 29 -5.67 6.42 -11.43
CA GLY A 29 -4.53 6.89 -10.64
C GLY A 29 -3.66 5.76 -10.10
N TRP A 30 -2.57 6.12 -9.42
CA TRP A 30 -1.67 5.17 -8.74
C TRP A 30 -1.64 5.37 -7.23
N ASP A 31 -2.38 6.35 -6.74
CA ASP A 31 -2.50 6.65 -5.32
C ASP A 31 -3.66 5.87 -4.70
N TYR A 32 -3.45 5.45 -3.46
CA TYR A 32 -4.43 4.73 -2.66
C TYR A 32 -4.50 5.40 -1.29
N ILE A 33 -5.70 5.46 -0.73
CA ILE A 33 -5.90 5.94 0.64
C ILE A 33 -6.30 4.74 1.48
N LEU A 34 -5.45 4.42 2.45
CA LEU A 34 -5.66 3.36 3.43
C LEU A 34 -6.13 3.99 4.74
N LYS A 35 -7.04 3.30 5.46
CA LYS A 35 -7.47 3.69 6.80
C LYS A 35 -6.92 2.68 7.79
N VAL A 36 -6.16 3.19 8.75
CA VAL A 36 -5.56 2.39 9.82
C VAL A 36 -5.93 3.00 11.18
N THR A 37 -6.25 2.15 12.14
CA THR A 37 -6.46 2.56 13.53
C THR A 37 -5.16 2.41 14.30
N TYR A 38 -4.71 3.47 14.96
CA TYR A 38 -3.49 3.45 15.77
C TYR A 38 -3.71 4.22 17.07
N GLY A 39 -3.10 3.75 18.16
CA GLY A 39 -3.14 4.37 19.49
C GLY A 39 -1.94 5.27 19.76
N SER A 40 -0.86 5.14 18.98
CA SER A 40 0.35 5.98 19.11
C SER A 40 1.04 6.22 17.76
N PRO A 41 1.87 7.28 17.63
CA PRO A 41 2.66 7.51 16.42
C PRO A 41 3.58 6.34 16.07
N LYS A 42 4.14 5.66 17.09
CA LYS A 42 4.99 4.49 16.88
C LYS A 42 4.22 3.33 16.25
N GLU A 43 3.00 3.06 16.73
CA GLU A 43 2.14 2.03 16.14
C GLU A 43 1.76 2.36 14.69
N LEU A 44 1.58 3.65 14.37
CA LEU A 44 1.35 4.09 12.99
C LEU A 44 2.58 3.81 12.11
N GLU A 45 3.79 4.15 12.55
CA GLU A 45 5.03 3.88 11.81
C GLU A 45 5.24 2.37 11.61
N GLU A 46 5.00 1.55 12.63
CA GLU A 46 5.06 0.09 12.55
C GLU A 46 4.03 -0.46 11.55
N THR A 47 2.79 0.03 11.61
CA THR A 47 1.73 -0.38 10.67
C THR A 47 2.09 -0.03 9.22
N VAL A 48 2.63 1.18 8.99
CA VAL A 48 3.08 1.59 7.65
C VAL A 48 4.23 0.72 7.15
N TYR A 49 5.19 0.43 8.02
CA TYR A 49 6.31 -0.47 7.68
C TYR A 49 5.83 -1.86 7.27
N ASP A 50 4.87 -2.42 8.02
CA ASP A 50 4.29 -3.73 7.72
C ASP A 50 3.57 -3.73 6.35
N ILE A 51 2.75 -2.70 6.07
CA ILE A 51 2.07 -2.53 4.77
C ILE A 51 3.08 -2.48 3.62
N MET A 52 4.16 -1.72 3.78
CA MET A 52 5.21 -1.59 2.75
C MET A 52 5.94 -2.92 2.53
N SER A 53 6.27 -3.62 3.62
CA SER A 53 6.93 -4.92 3.60
C SER A 53 6.08 -5.99 2.90
N GLU A 54 4.77 -6.02 3.16
CA GLU A 54 3.82 -6.93 2.50
C GLU A 54 3.74 -6.70 0.98
N ALA A 55 3.66 -5.44 0.55
CA ALA A 55 3.64 -5.10 -0.87
C ALA A 55 4.95 -5.46 -1.57
N GLN A 56 6.09 -5.23 -0.90
CA GLN A 56 7.40 -5.61 -1.43
C GLN A 56 7.52 -7.14 -1.57
N SER A 57 7.16 -7.89 -0.54
CA SER A 57 7.15 -9.35 -0.56
C SER A 57 6.26 -9.90 -1.67
N THR A 58 5.08 -9.30 -1.85
CA THR A 58 4.15 -9.66 -2.92
C THR A 58 4.74 -9.38 -4.30
N ALA A 59 5.40 -8.24 -4.49
CA ALA A 59 6.08 -7.90 -5.73
C ALA A 59 7.22 -8.89 -6.03
N ASP A 60 8.07 -9.18 -5.04
CA ASP A 60 9.20 -10.09 -5.14
C ASP A 60 8.74 -11.51 -5.53
N MET A 61 7.68 -12.04 -4.90
CA MET A 61 7.07 -13.33 -5.24
C MET A 61 6.58 -13.39 -6.70
N LYS A 62 6.26 -12.23 -7.30
CA LYS A 62 5.83 -12.13 -8.71
C LYS A 62 6.96 -11.71 -9.65
N ASN A 63 8.23 -11.72 -9.21
CA ASN A 63 9.39 -11.23 -9.95
C ASN A 63 9.19 -9.79 -10.44
N CYS A 64 8.60 -8.95 -9.60
CA CYS A 64 8.35 -7.54 -9.82
C CYS A 64 9.03 -6.72 -8.72
N PHE A 65 9.03 -5.39 -8.85
CA PHE A 65 9.45 -4.48 -7.79
C PHE A 65 8.37 -3.41 -7.61
N VAL A 66 8.32 -2.81 -6.42
CA VAL A 66 7.43 -1.70 -6.08
C VAL A 66 8.25 -0.56 -5.49
N GLU A 67 7.83 0.67 -5.75
CA GLU A 67 8.32 1.86 -5.08
C GLU A 67 7.11 2.46 -4.36
N ILE A 68 7.23 2.63 -3.04
CA ILE A 68 6.11 3.03 -2.18
C ILE A 68 6.49 4.33 -1.47
N ASN A 69 5.61 5.32 -1.56
CA ASN A 69 5.69 6.56 -0.78
C ASN A 69 4.43 6.68 0.06
N VAL A 70 4.60 6.89 1.36
CA VAL A 70 3.47 7.04 2.28
C VAL A 70 3.47 8.44 2.86
N THR A 71 2.29 9.06 2.84
CA THR A 71 2.04 10.36 3.47
C THR A 71 0.82 10.27 4.36
N HIS A 72 0.95 10.83 5.56
CA HIS A 72 -0.19 11.01 6.43
C HIS A 72 -1.13 12.07 5.82
N LYS A 73 -2.35 11.66 5.48
CA LYS A 73 -3.29 12.47 4.69
C LYS A 73 -3.58 13.86 5.29
N GLU A 74 -3.70 13.96 6.61
CA GLU A 74 -4.10 15.20 7.28
C GLU A 74 -2.92 16.11 7.60
N SER A 75 -1.76 15.54 7.95
CA SER A 75 -0.59 16.32 8.37
C SER A 75 0.41 16.56 7.23
N GLY A 76 0.32 15.80 6.13
CA GLY A 76 1.29 15.80 5.05
C GLY A 76 2.65 15.22 5.44
N GLN A 77 2.77 14.62 6.64
CA GLN A 77 4.01 14.02 7.11
C GLN A 77 4.32 12.77 6.29
N HIS A 78 5.56 12.65 5.80
CA HIS A 78 6.06 11.40 5.22
C HIS A 78 6.30 10.38 6.33
N LEU A 79 5.82 9.15 6.10
CA LEU A 79 5.94 8.01 7.00
C LEU A 79 6.80 6.92 6.36
#